data_AF-W2EVD0-F1
#
_entry.id   AF-W2EVD0-F1
#
_cell.length_a   1.000
_cell.length_b   1.000
_cell.length_c   1.000
_cell.angle_alpha   90.00
_cell.angle_beta   90.00
_cell.angle_gamma   90.00
#
_symmetry.space_group_name_H-M   'P 1'
#
loop_
_entity.id
_entity.type
_entity.pdbx_description
1 polymer ?
#
loop_
_entity_poly.entity_id
_entity_poly.type
_entity_poly.pdbx_seq_one_letter_code
_entity_poly.pdbx_strand_id
1 'polypeptide(L)'
;MSRPGGDPAGRLLAFALWLLPAARYDWGLAMRAELAHLDRPAARLRFALGCVRAAAVQPPALRGLALSAGVAGAVTLLLAGGVTHPEARLELTGLLSVVVLLAWRGGRPGLLGPVRPSRTARVVRTTGFAVACAYLLVAFLDHRGPQPLGSGDGLLPGMITLVLYLVATLAVTARGSTARSVTLMSGIVAGLVAGPVCFTLMPFERALPPLAEHLPGHGVGMIAALVAAPAAAMIAVALSTRDALQAVVALVCAGAVCAGVVAVLGYGAFLLLPDQMPSLVPLNAGPPDVRRALSRLEAGDEYVAALIWGCLLVGVLSSLIPPALRGRTRVLRAATITSACLALLAAPTGHLDAAVAAVLAATTTGMLTLVGAEHDLRRSGTATARITSSR
;
A
#
# COMPACT_ATOMS: atom_id res chain seq x y z
N MET A 1 1.47 46.79 -26.52
CA MET A 1 0.86 45.58 -25.93
C MET A 1 1.59 44.36 -26.47
N SER A 2 2.62 43.91 -25.75
CA SER A 2 3.40 42.71 -26.09
C SER A 2 2.53 41.49 -25.88
N ARG A 3 2.43 40.59 -26.87
CA ARG A 3 1.77 39.29 -26.70
C ARG A 3 2.30 38.59 -25.44
N PRO A 4 1.47 37.83 -24.69
CA PRO A 4 1.89 37.06 -23.53
C PRO A 4 2.76 35.87 -23.98
N GLY A 5 3.96 36.17 -24.47
CA GLY A 5 5.04 35.21 -24.57
C GLY A 5 5.46 34.90 -23.14
N GLY A 6 4.91 33.81 -22.58
CA GLY A 6 5.09 33.49 -21.17
C GLY A 6 6.56 33.45 -20.77
N ASP A 7 6.95 34.29 -19.81
CA ASP A 7 8.30 34.40 -19.25
C ASP A 7 8.85 33.00 -18.91
N PRO A 8 9.81 32.47 -19.69
CA PRO A 8 10.32 31.11 -19.49
C PRO A 8 11.06 30.98 -18.15
N ALA A 9 11.71 32.04 -17.68
CA ALA A 9 12.38 32.06 -16.37
C ALA A 9 11.35 31.99 -15.23
N GLY A 10 10.26 32.74 -15.35
CA GLY A 10 9.13 32.67 -14.43
C GLY A 10 8.50 31.28 -14.36
N ARG A 11 8.30 30.61 -15.51
CA ARG A 11 7.77 29.23 -15.57
C ARG A 11 8.73 28.22 -14.95
N LEU A 12 10.02 28.30 -15.27
CA LEU A 12 11.05 27.43 -14.70
C LEU A 12 11.14 27.57 -13.19
N LEU A 13 11.18 28.81 -12.68
CA LEU A 13 11.21 29.07 -11.23
C LEU A 13 9.91 28.60 -10.57
N ALA A 14 8.74 28.85 -11.18
CA ALA A 14 7.47 28.37 -10.63
C ALA A 14 7.43 26.84 -10.51
N PHE A 15 7.95 26.12 -11.51
CA PHE A 15 8.10 24.67 -11.47
C PHE A 15 9.06 24.22 -10.36
N ALA A 16 10.22 24.87 -10.23
CA ALA A 16 11.18 24.58 -9.18
C ALA A 16 10.58 24.78 -7.78
N LEU A 17 9.84 25.88 -7.58
CA LEU A 17 9.17 26.20 -6.32
C LEU A 17 8.04 25.24 -5.98
N TRP A 18 7.36 24.69 -7.00
CA TRP A 18 6.36 23.65 -6.79
C TRP A 18 6.96 22.35 -6.25
N LEU A 19 8.22 22.05 -6.58
CA LEU A 19 8.95 20.90 -6.06
C LEU A 19 9.53 21.10 -4.65
N LEU A 20 9.63 22.35 -4.16
CA LEU A 20 10.21 22.64 -2.85
C LEU A 20 9.29 22.22 -1.68
N PRO A 21 9.87 21.83 -0.52
CA PRO A 21 9.10 21.56 0.69
C PRO A 21 8.35 22.81 1.16
N ALA A 22 7.16 22.62 1.75
CA ALA A 22 6.33 23.72 2.26
C ALA A 22 7.06 24.64 3.26
N ALA A 23 8.02 24.13 4.03
CA ALA A 23 8.83 24.91 4.96
C ALA A 23 9.73 25.98 4.28
N ARG A 24 9.84 25.97 2.95
CA ARG A 24 10.62 26.92 2.15
C ARG A 24 9.74 27.88 1.37
N TYR A 25 8.46 27.99 1.72
CA TYR A 25 7.54 28.87 1.03
C TYR A 25 8.04 30.33 1.02
N ASP A 26 8.54 30.82 2.15
CA ASP A 26 9.06 32.19 2.28
C ASP A 26 10.31 32.42 1.41
N TRP A 27 11.21 31.43 1.34
CA TRP A 27 12.34 31.48 0.42
C TRP A 27 11.87 31.54 -1.04
N GLY A 28 10.84 30.76 -1.39
CA GLY A 28 10.27 30.78 -2.74
C GLY A 28 9.62 32.11 -3.11
N LEU A 29 8.92 32.75 -2.16
CA LEU A 29 8.38 34.09 -2.32
C LEU A 29 9.49 35.13 -2.53
N ALA A 30 10.55 35.07 -1.72
CA ALA A 30 11.71 35.94 -1.88
C ALA A 30 12.34 35.78 -3.28
N MET A 31 12.56 34.55 -3.75
CA MET A 31 13.12 34.32 -5.08
C MET A 31 12.21 34.81 -6.21
N ARG A 32 10.88 34.76 -6.04
CA ARG A 32 9.94 35.35 -7.01
C ARG A 32 10.02 36.88 -7.03
N ALA A 33 10.15 37.50 -5.88
CA ALA A 33 10.31 38.95 -5.76
C ALA A 33 11.63 39.41 -6.40
N GLU A 34 12.73 38.71 -6.14
CA GLU A 34 14.04 38.99 -6.76
C GLU A 34 13.99 38.81 -8.28
N LEU A 35 13.37 37.74 -8.78
CA LEU A 35 13.20 37.53 -10.23
C LEU A 35 12.43 38.68 -10.87
N ALA A 36 11.43 39.26 -10.18
CA ALA A 36 10.62 40.36 -10.70
C ALA A 36 11.43 41.66 -10.91
N HIS A 37 12.50 41.89 -10.12
CA HIS A 37 13.37 43.07 -10.25
C HIS A 37 14.42 42.95 -11.36
N LEU A 38 14.53 41.79 -12.01
CA LEU A 38 15.49 41.59 -13.11
C LEU A 38 14.83 41.91 -14.46
N ASP A 39 15.24 43.01 -15.09
CA ASP A 39 14.68 43.44 -16.39
C ASP A 39 15.22 42.64 -17.58
N ARG A 40 16.48 42.18 -17.49
CA ARG A 40 17.15 41.52 -18.62
C ARG A 40 16.74 40.03 -18.69
N PRO A 41 16.21 39.54 -19.83
CA PRO A 41 15.72 38.16 -19.94
C PRO A 41 16.80 37.11 -19.68
N ALA A 42 18.04 37.37 -20.12
CA ALA A 42 19.17 36.48 -19.85
C ALA A 42 19.54 36.43 -18.35
N ALA A 43 19.44 37.56 -17.63
CA ALA A 43 19.71 37.61 -16.19
C ALA A 43 18.63 36.85 -15.41
N ARG A 44 17.35 37.02 -15.78
CA ARG A 44 16.21 36.27 -15.23
C ARG A 44 16.42 34.76 -15.35
N LEU A 45 16.83 34.28 -16.54
CA LEU A 45 17.03 32.84 -16.77
C LEU A 45 18.20 32.29 -15.96
N ARG A 46 19.34 33.00 -15.89
CA ARG A 46 20.49 32.60 -15.05
C ARG A 46 20.12 32.56 -13.57
N PHE A 47 19.35 33.54 -13.10
CA PHE A 47 18.85 33.58 -11.73
C PHE A 47 17.94 32.38 -11.45
N ALA A 48 16.96 32.11 -12.32
CA ALA A 48 16.08 30.95 -12.18
C ALA A 48 16.86 29.63 -12.16
N LEU A 49 17.85 29.45 -13.04
CA LEU A 49 18.74 28.28 -13.04
C LEU A 49 19.60 28.20 -11.76
N GLY A 50 20.07 29.33 -11.23
CA GLY A 50 20.77 29.42 -9.95
C GLY A 50 19.90 28.96 -8.79
N CYS A 51 18.63 29.40 -8.75
CA CYS A 51 17.65 28.96 -7.77
C CYS A 51 17.33 27.46 -7.91
N VAL A 52 17.19 26.94 -9.14
CA VAL A 52 17.03 25.50 -9.40
C VAL A 52 18.23 24.72 -8.87
N ARG A 53 19.46 25.16 -9.16
CA ARG A 53 20.69 24.52 -8.67
C ARG A 53 20.78 24.58 -7.14
N ALA A 54 20.51 25.73 -6.53
CA ALA A 54 20.53 25.91 -5.09
C ALA A 54 19.47 25.04 -4.40
N ALA A 55 18.28 24.91 -4.99
CA ALA A 55 17.26 23.97 -4.54
C ALA A 55 17.77 22.53 -4.70
N ALA A 56 18.28 22.15 -5.88
CA ALA A 56 18.70 20.79 -6.20
C ALA A 56 19.88 20.28 -5.35
N VAL A 57 20.77 21.14 -4.86
CA VAL A 57 21.92 20.75 -4.02
C VAL A 57 21.49 20.47 -2.57
N GLN A 58 20.26 20.82 -2.17
CA GLN A 58 19.83 20.56 -0.80
C GLN A 58 19.41 19.09 -0.59
N PRO A 59 19.80 18.46 0.54
CA PRO A 59 19.50 17.05 0.83
C PRO A 59 18.02 16.61 0.69
N PRO A 60 17.01 17.41 1.08
CA PRO A 60 15.61 17.02 0.87
C PRO A 60 15.14 17.18 -0.59
N ALA A 61 15.71 18.11 -1.34
CA ALA A 61 15.40 18.29 -2.75
C ALA A 61 16.09 17.25 -3.63
N LEU A 62 17.32 16.84 -3.29
CA LEU A 62 17.98 15.68 -3.88
C LEU A 62 17.15 14.41 -3.73
N ARG A 63 16.43 14.23 -2.62
CA ARG A 63 15.51 13.08 -2.45
C ARG A 63 14.31 13.16 -3.38
N GLY A 64 13.70 14.34 -3.54
CA GLY A 64 12.61 14.53 -4.49
C GLY A 64 13.07 14.33 -5.94
N LEU A 65 14.26 14.83 -6.27
CA LEU A 65 14.85 14.76 -7.58
C LEU A 65 15.34 13.34 -7.92
N ALA A 66 15.93 12.63 -6.94
CA ALA A 66 16.28 11.22 -7.03
C ALA A 66 15.04 10.32 -7.16
N LEU A 67 13.93 10.66 -6.49
CA LEU A 67 12.65 9.98 -6.71
C LEU A 67 12.17 10.20 -8.14
N SER A 68 12.12 11.44 -8.63
CA SER A 68 11.72 11.70 -10.03
C SER A 68 12.68 11.11 -11.07
N ALA A 69 13.98 11.07 -10.78
CA ALA A 69 15.00 10.50 -11.67
C ALA A 69 14.95 8.97 -11.64
N GLY A 70 14.71 8.36 -10.48
CA GLY A 70 14.49 6.92 -10.37
C GLY A 70 13.22 6.48 -11.12
N VAL A 71 12.22 7.35 -11.16
CA VAL A 71 10.96 7.12 -11.89
C VAL A 71 11.15 7.29 -13.38
N ALA A 72 11.78 8.38 -13.79
CA ALA A 72 12.15 8.57 -15.19
C ALA A 72 13.05 7.41 -15.66
N GLY A 73 13.99 6.96 -14.83
CA GLY A 73 14.83 5.80 -15.09
C GLY A 73 14.02 4.51 -15.20
N ALA A 74 13.10 4.25 -14.27
CA ALA A 74 12.22 3.08 -14.30
C ALA A 74 11.28 3.10 -15.52
N VAL A 75 10.66 4.23 -15.85
CA VAL A 75 9.86 4.44 -17.07
C VAL A 75 10.72 4.20 -18.31
N THR A 76 11.96 4.72 -18.35
CA THR A 76 12.86 4.54 -19.48
C THR A 76 13.27 3.07 -19.63
N LEU A 77 13.54 2.37 -18.52
CA LEU A 77 13.79 0.92 -18.48
C LEU A 77 12.56 0.10 -18.89
N LEU A 78 11.36 0.56 -18.55
CA LEU A 78 10.09 -0.02 -18.98
C LEU A 78 9.92 0.11 -20.50
N LEU A 79 10.15 1.31 -21.04
CA LEU A 79 10.02 1.61 -22.46
C LEU A 79 11.12 0.94 -23.31
N ALA A 80 12.35 0.87 -22.80
CA ALA A 80 13.46 0.20 -23.45
C ALA A 80 13.44 -1.33 -23.27
N GLY A 81 12.71 -1.82 -22.25
CA GLY A 81 12.77 -3.19 -21.78
C GLY A 81 11.94 -4.21 -22.54
N GLY A 82 11.36 -3.85 -23.69
CA GLY A 82 10.71 -4.83 -24.58
C GLY A 82 9.33 -5.32 -24.14
N VAL A 83 8.61 -4.62 -23.24
CA VAL A 83 7.19 -4.94 -22.98
C VAL A 83 6.42 -4.76 -24.28
N THR A 84 5.96 -5.83 -24.91
CA THR A 84 5.38 -5.78 -26.26
C THR A 84 3.95 -5.25 -26.25
N HIS A 85 3.21 -5.43 -25.15
CA HIS A 85 1.80 -5.11 -25.05
C HIS A 85 1.55 -3.66 -24.59
N PRO A 86 0.77 -2.85 -25.34
CA PRO A 86 0.50 -1.46 -25.00
C PRO A 86 -0.33 -1.29 -23.71
N GLU A 87 -1.22 -2.25 -23.41
CA GLU A 87 -2.05 -2.24 -22.20
C GLU A 87 -1.20 -2.40 -20.95
N ALA A 88 -0.35 -3.43 -20.90
CA ALA A 88 0.61 -3.63 -19.81
C ALA A 88 1.53 -2.42 -19.62
N ARG A 89 1.96 -1.76 -20.70
CA ARG A 89 2.74 -0.51 -20.62
C ARG A 89 1.95 0.59 -19.92
N LEU A 90 0.69 0.81 -20.30
CA LEU A 90 -0.17 1.83 -19.69
C LEU A 90 -0.39 1.53 -18.20
N GLU A 91 -0.67 0.28 -17.84
CA GLU A 91 -0.91 -0.14 -16.46
C GLU A 91 0.35 0.01 -15.59
N LEU A 92 1.49 -0.50 -16.05
CA LEU A 92 2.76 -0.36 -15.33
C LEU A 92 3.18 1.11 -15.20
N THR A 93 2.97 1.91 -16.24
CA THR A 93 3.21 3.36 -16.21
C THR A 93 2.27 4.05 -15.22
N GLY A 94 1.01 3.66 -15.19
CA GLY A 94 0.01 4.13 -14.24
C GLY A 94 0.41 3.81 -12.80
N LEU A 95 0.75 2.55 -12.52
CA LEU A 95 1.15 2.10 -11.20
C LEU A 95 2.41 2.82 -10.71
N LEU A 96 3.43 2.92 -11.57
CA LEU A 96 4.64 3.67 -11.26
C LEU A 96 4.31 5.15 -10.97
N SER A 97 3.46 5.77 -11.78
CA SER A 97 3.02 7.15 -11.55
C SER A 97 2.31 7.32 -10.19
N VAL A 98 1.50 6.34 -9.76
CA VAL A 98 0.84 6.37 -8.46
C VAL A 98 1.85 6.22 -7.31
N VAL A 99 2.81 5.30 -7.39
CA VAL A 99 3.87 5.15 -6.35
C VAL A 99 4.60 6.48 -6.13
N VAL A 100 4.85 7.20 -7.21
CA VAL A 100 5.57 8.48 -7.21
C VAL A 100 4.73 9.60 -6.65
N LEU A 101 3.47 9.67 -7.08
CA LEU A 101 2.52 10.61 -6.55
C LEU A 101 2.35 10.42 -5.04
N LEU A 102 2.29 9.16 -4.57
CA LEU A 102 2.20 8.81 -3.15
C LEU A 102 3.49 9.17 -2.40
N ALA A 103 4.66 8.86 -2.94
CA ALA A 103 5.95 9.23 -2.36
C ALA A 103 6.09 10.77 -2.20
N TRP A 104 5.71 11.50 -3.25
CA TRP A 104 5.69 12.96 -3.27
C TRP A 104 4.66 13.54 -2.29
N ARG A 105 3.42 13.04 -2.31
CA ARG A 105 2.35 13.46 -1.38
C ARG A 105 2.76 13.22 0.05
N GLY A 106 3.41 12.10 0.34
CA GLY A 106 3.88 11.82 1.68
C GLY A 106 5.03 12.71 2.15
N GLY A 107 5.65 13.50 1.26
CA GLY A 107 6.61 14.54 1.66
C GLY A 107 5.94 15.82 2.16
N ARG A 108 4.64 16.01 1.90
CA ARG A 108 3.89 17.25 2.16
C ARG A 108 3.06 17.15 3.44
N PRO A 109 2.79 18.27 4.15
CA PRO A 109 1.88 18.25 5.29
C PRO A 109 0.48 17.75 4.86
N GLY A 110 -0.09 16.83 5.63
CA GLY A 110 -1.38 16.19 5.33
C GLY A 110 -1.51 14.82 5.99
N LEU A 111 -2.57 14.07 5.63
CA LEU A 111 -2.88 12.74 6.18
C LEU A 111 -1.73 11.74 6.00
N LEU A 112 -1.10 11.75 4.83
CA LEU A 112 0.03 10.88 4.48
C LEU A 112 1.39 11.46 4.86
N GLY A 113 1.39 12.57 5.60
CA GLY A 113 2.41 13.62 5.51
C GLY A 113 3.85 13.25 5.90
N PRO A 114 4.71 14.24 6.17
CA PRO A 114 6.13 13.96 6.34
C PRO A 114 6.36 12.92 7.42
N VAL A 115 7.36 12.06 7.20
CA VAL A 115 7.71 10.97 8.12
C VAL A 115 7.93 11.55 9.53
N ARG A 116 7.45 10.81 10.53
CA ARG A 116 7.78 11.08 11.93
C ARG A 116 9.31 11.14 12.10
N PRO A 117 9.86 12.03 12.96
CA PRO A 117 11.31 12.15 13.13
C PRO A 117 12.01 10.89 13.69
N SER A 118 11.30 9.81 14.03
CA SER A 118 11.89 8.57 14.55
C SER A 118 12.60 7.74 13.47
N ARG A 119 13.70 7.06 13.84
CA ARG A 119 14.43 6.15 12.95
C ARG A 119 13.53 5.00 12.48
N THR A 120 12.74 4.43 13.38
CA THR A 120 11.78 3.37 13.08
C THR A 120 10.79 3.76 11.99
N ALA A 121 10.13 4.93 12.09
CA ALA A 121 9.15 5.33 11.07
C ALA A 121 9.80 5.51 9.69
N ARG A 122 11.05 5.97 9.64
CA ARG A 122 11.81 6.05 8.38
C ARG A 122 12.10 4.66 7.82
N VAL A 123 12.60 3.75 8.64
CA VAL A 123 12.89 2.35 8.23
C VAL A 123 11.62 1.65 7.75
N VAL A 124 10.51 1.77 8.47
CA VAL A 124 9.20 1.22 8.08
C VAL A 124 8.80 1.72 6.70
N ARG A 125 8.87 3.04 6.50
CA ARG A 125 8.45 3.66 5.26
C ARG A 125 9.35 3.29 4.09
N THR A 126 10.68 3.28 4.29
CA THR A 126 11.62 2.86 3.25
C THR A 126 11.42 1.40 2.89
N THR A 127 11.16 0.54 3.88
CA THR A 127 10.88 -0.88 3.66
C THR A 127 9.59 -1.07 2.87
N GLY A 128 8.53 -0.34 3.20
CA GLY A 128 7.28 -0.42 2.44
C GLY A 128 7.41 0.04 0.99
N PHE A 129 8.20 1.09 0.71
CA PHE A 129 8.53 1.43 -0.67
C PHE A 129 9.37 0.36 -1.35
N ALA A 130 10.34 -0.24 -0.66
CA ALA A 130 11.16 -1.31 -1.22
C ALA A 130 10.33 -2.54 -1.60
N VAL A 131 9.40 -2.97 -0.74
CA VAL A 131 8.44 -4.07 -1.04
C VAL A 131 7.57 -3.71 -2.25
N ALA A 132 7.06 -2.48 -2.31
CA ALA A 132 6.24 -2.06 -3.45
C ALA A 132 7.04 -2.01 -4.77
N CYS A 133 8.29 -1.56 -4.73
CA CYS A 133 9.19 -1.58 -5.87
C CYS A 133 9.57 -3.01 -6.29
N ALA A 134 9.80 -3.91 -5.33
CA ALA A 134 10.08 -5.32 -5.62
C ALA A 134 8.87 -5.99 -6.30
N TYR A 135 7.66 -5.75 -5.79
CA TYR A 135 6.42 -6.22 -6.42
C TYR A 135 6.28 -5.69 -7.86
N LEU A 136 6.51 -4.38 -8.06
CA LEU A 136 6.49 -3.76 -9.38
C LEU A 136 7.52 -4.35 -10.35
N LEU A 137 8.73 -4.63 -9.86
CA LEU A 137 9.79 -5.25 -10.66
C LEU A 137 9.37 -6.66 -11.11
N VAL A 138 8.83 -7.44 -10.18
CA VAL A 138 8.36 -8.80 -10.46
C VAL A 138 7.20 -8.77 -11.46
N ALA A 139 6.20 -7.90 -11.26
CA ALA A 139 5.10 -7.70 -12.21
C ALA A 139 5.61 -7.28 -13.59
N PHE A 140 6.63 -6.40 -13.65
CA PHE A 140 7.23 -6.00 -14.92
C PHE A 140 7.94 -7.16 -15.64
N LEU A 141 8.67 -8.00 -14.90
CA LEU A 141 9.36 -9.16 -15.47
C LEU A 141 8.37 -10.18 -16.03
N ASP A 142 7.24 -10.40 -15.36
CA ASP A 142 6.15 -11.27 -15.83
C ASP A 142 5.58 -10.80 -17.20
N HIS A 143 5.47 -9.48 -17.38
CA HIS A 143 4.92 -8.88 -18.61
C HIS A 143 5.93 -8.74 -19.77
N ARG A 144 7.18 -9.19 -19.60
CA ARG A 144 8.15 -9.26 -20.71
C ARG A 144 7.98 -10.51 -21.59
N GLY A 145 7.32 -11.55 -21.08
CA GLY A 145 7.07 -12.78 -21.84
C GLY A 145 5.99 -12.62 -22.91
N PRO A 146 5.95 -13.49 -23.92
CA PRO A 146 4.84 -13.55 -24.87
C PRO A 146 3.56 -13.94 -24.11
N GLN A 147 2.67 -12.98 -23.90
CA GLN A 147 1.39 -13.20 -23.26
C GLN A 147 0.37 -13.70 -24.31
N PRO A 148 -0.39 -14.76 -24.03
CA PRO A 148 -1.50 -15.15 -24.88
C PRO A 148 -2.54 -14.02 -24.94
N LEU A 149 -3.04 -13.73 -26.14
CA LEU A 149 -4.08 -12.72 -26.39
C LEU A 149 -5.28 -12.94 -25.45
N GLY A 150 -5.59 -11.95 -24.61
CA GLY A 150 -6.78 -11.95 -23.73
C GLY A 150 -6.51 -12.13 -22.23
N SER A 151 -5.27 -12.03 -21.75
CA SER A 151 -4.91 -12.17 -20.33
C SER A 151 -5.04 -10.90 -19.47
N GLY A 152 -5.76 -9.87 -19.95
CA GLY A 152 -5.80 -8.52 -19.36
C GLY A 152 -6.41 -8.37 -17.96
N ASP A 153 -6.80 -9.44 -17.27
CA ASP A 153 -7.63 -9.36 -16.06
C ASP A 153 -6.85 -9.29 -14.72
N GLY A 154 -5.53 -9.52 -14.71
CA GLY A 154 -4.76 -9.68 -13.45
C GLY A 154 -4.11 -8.42 -12.85
N LEU A 155 -3.86 -7.37 -13.64
CA LEU A 155 -3.04 -6.25 -13.15
C LEU A 155 -3.83 -5.27 -12.26
N LEU A 156 -5.11 -5.05 -12.52
CA LEU A 156 -5.94 -4.09 -11.77
C LEU A 156 -6.05 -4.44 -10.27
N PRO A 157 -6.35 -5.69 -9.86
CA PRO A 157 -6.36 -6.07 -8.45
C PRO A 157 -5.00 -5.86 -7.77
N GLY A 158 -3.90 -6.22 -8.45
CA GLY A 158 -2.54 -5.99 -7.97
C GLY A 158 -2.21 -4.50 -7.80
N MET A 159 -2.64 -3.65 -8.73
CA MET A 159 -2.49 -2.20 -8.65
C MET A 159 -3.22 -1.61 -7.45
N ILE A 160 -4.52 -1.93 -7.30
CA ILE A 160 -5.33 -1.46 -6.17
C ILE A 160 -4.67 -1.88 -4.86
N THR A 161 -4.25 -3.13 -4.77
CA THR A 161 -3.57 -3.71 -3.61
C THR A 161 -2.31 -2.94 -3.23
N LEU A 162 -1.41 -2.71 -4.19
CA LEU A 162 -0.17 -1.98 -3.96
C LEU A 162 -0.42 -0.55 -3.50
N VAL A 163 -1.40 0.13 -4.09
CA VAL A 163 -1.77 1.50 -3.74
C VAL A 163 -2.29 1.56 -2.31
N LEU A 164 -3.16 0.63 -1.91
CA LEU A 164 -3.68 0.55 -0.55
C LEU A 164 -2.56 0.27 0.46
N TYR A 165 -1.65 -0.65 0.15
CA TYR A 165 -0.47 -0.93 0.98
C TYR A 165 0.39 0.32 1.22
N LEU A 166 0.67 1.06 0.15
CA LEU A 166 1.49 2.28 0.23
C LEU A 166 0.78 3.38 1.01
N VAL A 167 -0.52 3.59 0.76
CA VAL A 167 -1.34 4.56 1.52
C VAL A 167 -1.33 4.23 3.01
N ALA A 168 -1.50 2.96 3.37
CA ALA A 168 -1.43 2.47 4.74
C ALA A 168 -0.06 2.76 5.38
N THR A 169 1.02 2.36 4.69
CA THR A 169 2.41 2.58 5.14
C THR A 169 2.69 4.07 5.35
N LEU A 170 2.25 4.92 4.42
CA LEU A 170 2.41 6.37 4.51
C LEU A 170 1.64 6.97 5.67
N ALA A 171 0.37 6.60 5.84
CA ALA A 171 -0.47 7.09 6.92
C ALA A 171 0.08 6.70 8.30
N VAL A 172 0.49 5.44 8.46
CA VAL A 172 1.00 4.90 9.73
C VAL A 172 2.35 5.51 10.12
N THR A 173 3.18 5.91 9.14
CA THR A 173 4.51 6.51 9.37
C THR A 173 4.52 8.04 9.37
N ALA A 174 3.39 8.68 9.04
CA ALA A 174 3.24 10.14 9.03
C ALA A 174 3.40 10.73 10.45
N ARG A 175 3.84 11.99 10.53
CA ARG A 175 3.95 12.73 11.80
C ARG A 175 2.67 12.79 12.62
N GLY A 176 1.50 12.80 11.97
CA GLY A 176 0.20 12.82 12.63
C GLY A 176 -0.26 11.47 13.18
N SER A 177 0.46 10.38 12.88
CA SER A 177 0.12 9.04 13.35
C SER A 177 0.33 8.90 14.85
N THR A 178 -0.65 8.32 15.54
CA THR A 178 -0.55 7.96 16.96
C THR A 178 0.23 6.65 17.18
N ALA A 179 0.66 5.97 16.12
CA ALA A 179 1.39 4.70 16.24
C ALA A 179 2.73 4.90 16.96
N ARG A 180 2.97 4.09 18.00
CA ARG A 180 4.25 4.07 18.73
C ARG A 180 5.29 3.28 17.93
N SER A 181 6.57 3.58 18.14
CA SER A 181 7.65 2.89 17.41
C SER A 181 7.71 1.39 17.73
N VAL A 182 7.41 0.99 18.96
CA VAL A 182 7.32 -0.42 19.37
C VAL A 182 6.26 -1.16 18.54
N THR A 183 5.08 -0.55 18.37
CA THR A 183 3.97 -1.07 17.56
C THR A 183 4.36 -1.34 16.11
N LEU A 184 5.12 -0.42 15.51
CA LEU A 184 5.56 -0.58 14.12
C LEU A 184 6.63 -1.66 13.98
N MET A 185 7.58 -1.69 14.92
CA MET A 185 8.64 -2.70 14.91
C MET A 185 8.10 -4.10 15.11
N SER A 186 7.21 -4.31 16.08
CA SER A 186 6.61 -5.63 16.33
C SER A 186 5.81 -6.11 15.12
N GLY A 187 5.02 -5.21 14.50
CA GLY A 187 4.31 -5.50 13.27
C GLY A 187 5.25 -5.94 12.15
N ILE A 188 6.29 -5.14 11.84
CA ILE A 188 7.26 -5.47 10.79
C ILE A 188 7.96 -6.79 11.06
N VAL A 189 8.52 -6.97 12.27
CA VAL A 189 9.30 -8.17 12.60
C VAL A 189 8.41 -9.41 12.51
N ALA A 190 7.20 -9.35 13.06
CA ALA A 190 6.26 -10.47 12.96
C ALA A 190 5.90 -10.77 11.50
N GLY A 191 5.62 -9.75 10.69
CA GLY A 191 5.30 -9.94 9.26
C GLY A 191 6.47 -10.47 8.44
N LEU A 192 7.70 -10.01 8.69
CA LEU A 192 8.92 -10.49 8.02
C LEU A 192 9.28 -11.92 8.39
N VAL A 193 8.92 -12.38 9.60
CA VAL A 193 9.09 -13.78 10.00
C VAL A 193 7.97 -14.65 9.43
N ALA A 194 6.73 -14.16 9.50
CA ALA A 194 5.55 -14.86 8.98
C ALA A 194 5.62 -15.08 7.48
N GLY A 195 6.02 -14.06 6.72
CA GLY A 195 5.99 -14.09 5.26
C GLY A 195 6.77 -15.27 4.67
N PRO A 196 8.06 -15.43 5.00
CA PRO A 196 8.86 -16.57 4.54
C PRO A 196 8.32 -17.91 5.05
N VAL A 197 7.85 -17.98 6.30
CA VAL A 197 7.25 -19.22 6.85
C VAL A 197 6.00 -19.60 6.06
N CYS A 198 5.08 -18.66 5.85
CA CYS A 198 3.89 -18.85 5.03
C CYS A 198 4.27 -19.26 3.60
N PHE A 199 5.27 -18.61 3.00
CA PHE A 199 5.77 -18.97 1.67
C PHE A 199 6.35 -20.40 1.63
N THR A 200 7.14 -20.81 2.62
CA THR A 200 7.69 -22.18 2.68
C THR A 200 6.62 -23.25 2.94
N LEU A 201 5.52 -22.86 3.59
CA LEU A 201 4.36 -23.73 3.84
C LEU A 201 3.36 -23.72 2.69
N MET A 202 3.51 -22.82 1.70
CA MET A 202 2.67 -22.87 0.52
C MET A 202 2.91 -24.19 -0.19
N PRO A 203 1.83 -24.88 -0.59
CA PRO A 203 1.94 -26.18 -1.24
C PRO A 203 2.55 -26.00 -2.64
N PHE A 204 3.88 -26.04 -2.73
CA PHE A 204 4.57 -26.31 -3.99
C PHE A 204 4.48 -27.82 -4.26
N GLU A 205 3.26 -28.32 -4.43
CA GLU A 205 2.89 -29.75 -4.45
C GLU A 205 3.66 -30.62 -5.46
N ARG A 206 4.44 -30.02 -6.36
CA ARG A 206 5.24 -30.75 -7.35
C ARG A 206 6.75 -30.45 -7.33
N ALA A 207 7.22 -29.47 -6.58
CA ALA A 207 8.61 -28.99 -6.64
C ALA A 207 9.57 -29.80 -5.78
N LEU A 208 9.08 -30.37 -4.68
CA LEU A 208 9.88 -31.11 -3.70
C LEU A 208 9.18 -32.44 -3.40
N PRO A 209 9.89 -33.58 -3.37
CA PRO A 209 9.34 -34.81 -2.84
C PRO A 209 8.78 -34.47 -1.45
N PRO A 210 7.49 -34.73 -1.21
CA PRO A 210 6.78 -34.10 -0.12
C PRO A 210 7.39 -34.51 1.21
N LEU A 211 8.15 -33.59 1.83
CA LEU A 211 8.23 -33.50 3.30
C LEU A 211 6.81 -33.51 3.93
N ALA A 212 5.80 -33.19 3.11
CA ALA A 212 4.38 -33.11 3.36
C ALA A 212 3.60 -34.44 3.48
N GLU A 213 4.09 -35.56 2.93
CA GLU A 213 3.34 -36.84 2.96
C GLU A 213 3.11 -37.36 4.40
N HIS A 214 3.87 -36.83 5.37
CA HIS A 214 3.87 -37.29 6.76
C HIS A 214 3.17 -36.33 7.74
N LEU A 215 2.54 -35.25 7.26
CA LEU A 215 1.98 -34.20 8.12
C LEU A 215 0.48 -34.00 7.85
N PRO A 216 -0.40 -34.83 8.45
CA PRO A 216 -1.84 -34.60 8.42
C PRO A 216 -2.15 -33.23 9.06
N GLY A 217 -2.56 -32.24 8.24
CA GLY A 217 -2.88 -30.89 8.72
C GLY A 217 -2.26 -29.72 7.95
N HIS A 218 -1.72 -29.93 6.75
CA HIS A 218 -1.03 -28.90 5.96
C HIS A 218 -1.79 -27.58 5.75
N GLY A 219 -3.06 -27.65 5.33
CA GLY A 219 -3.89 -26.46 5.17
C GLY A 219 -4.10 -25.72 6.51
N VAL A 220 -4.21 -26.46 7.60
CA VAL A 220 -4.32 -25.91 8.96
C VAL A 220 -3.01 -25.24 9.38
N GLY A 221 -1.85 -25.79 9.02
CA GLY A 221 -0.54 -25.21 9.29
C GLY A 221 -0.33 -23.87 8.57
N MET A 222 -0.71 -23.77 7.30
CA MET A 222 -0.62 -22.52 6.53
C MET A 222 -1.55 -21.43 7.10
N ILE A 223 -2.81 -21.79 7.38
CA ILE A 223 -3.77 -20.91 8.03
C ILE A 223 -3.27 -20.48 9.41
N ALA A 224 -2.77 -21.42 10.20
CA ALA A 224 -2.23 -21.15 11.52
C ALA A 224 -1.03 -20.21 11.45
N ALA A 225 -0.10 -20.39 10.51
CA ALA A 225 1.04 -19.48 10.35
C ALA A 225 0.60 -18.07 9.96
N LEU A 226 -0.35 -17.96 9.02
CA LEU A 226 -0.87 -16.68 8.54
C LEU A 226 -1.61 -15.92 9.64
N VAL A 227 -2.29 -16.62 10.55
CA VAL A 227 -3.05 -16.01 11.66
C VAL A 227 -2.18 -15.80 12.90
N ALA A 228 -1.29 -16.75 13.21
CA ALA A 228 -0.52 -16.76 14.45
C ALA A 228 0.46 -15.59 14.51
N ALA A 229 1.10 -15.21 13.42
CA ALA A 229 2.07 -14.13 13.46
C ALA A 229 1.44 -12.74 13.63
N PRO A 230 0.37 -12.36 12.90
CA PRO A 230 -0.41 -11.16 13.21
C PRO A 230 -0.96 -11.20 14.65
N ALA A 231 -1.51 -12.34 15.09
CA ALA A 231 -2.03 -12.49 16.45
C ALA A 231 -0.95 -12.31 17.51
N ALA A 232 0.25 -12.87 17.31
CA ALA A 232 1.39 -12.71 18.20
C ALA A 232 1.85 -11.25 18.27
N ALA A 233 1.91 -10.55 17.13
CA ALA A 233 2.23 -9.12 17.10
C ALA A 233 1.20 -8.29 17.89
N MET A 234 -0.09 -8.59 17.70
CA MET A 234 -1.19 -7.96 18.41
C MET A 234 -1.07 -8.19 19.93
N ILE A 235 -0.86 -9.43 20.36
CA ILE A 235 -0.73 -9.82 21.78
C ILE A 235 0.48 -9.13 22.40
N ALA A 236 1.65 -9.19 21.75
CA ALA A 236 2.88 -8.56 22.25
C ALA A 236 2.70 -7.03 22.45
N VAL A 237 1.99 -6.36 21.55
CA VAL A 237 1.70 -4.92 21.67
C VAL A 237 0.61 -4.62 22.68
N ALA A 238 -0.42 -5.46 22.76
CA ALA A 238 -1.47 -5.31 23.77
C ALA A 238 -0.89 -5.41 25.19
N LEU A 239 0.00 -6.39 25.42
CA LEU A 239 0.68 -6.60 26.70
C LEU A 239 1.62 -5.44 27.05
N SER A 240 2.35 -4.90 26.08
CA SER A 240 3.36 -3.85 26.33
C SER A 240 2.78 -2.44 26.42
N THR A 241 1.73 -2.11 25.66
CA THR A 241 1.20 -0.74 25.58
C THR A 241 -0.09 -0.53 26.37
N ARG A 242 -0.82 -1.61 26.67
CA ARG A 242 -2.20 -1.58 27.21
C ARG A 242 -3.17 -0.71 26.39
N ASP A 243 -2.86 -0.51 25.11
CA ASP A 243 -3.67 0.27 24.18
C ASP A 243 -4.13 -0.61 23.02
N ALA A 244 -5.41 -0.93 23.00
CA ALA A 244 -6.03 -1.77 21.98
C ALA A 244 -5.82 -1.22 20.56
N LEU A 245 -5.76 0.12 20.39
CA LEU A 245 -5.53 0.72 19.08
C LEU A 245 -4.13 0.40 18.56
N GLN A 246 -3.12 0.41 19.43
CA GLN A 246 -1.75 0.04 19.06
C GLN A 246 -1.70 -1.43 18.68
N ALA A 247 -2.37 -2.31 19.44
CA ALA A 247 -2.42 -3.73 19.13
C ALA A 247 -3.01 -3.99 17.72
N VAL A 248 -4.10 -3.31 17.36
CA VAL A 248 -4.71 -3.40 16.02
C VAL A 248 -3.76 -2.85 14.95
N VAL A 249 -3.08 -1.72 15.19
CA VAL A 249 -2.10 -1.19 14.22
C VAL A 249 -0.95 -2.17 14.00
N ALA A 250 -0.46 -2.84 15.04
CA ALA A 250 0.58 -3.86 14.92
C ALA A 250 0.10 -5.10 14.15
N LEU A 251 -1.12 -5.57 14.43
CA LEU A 251 -1.78 -6.66 13.70
C LEU A 251 -1.79 -6.38 12.20
N VAL A 252 -2.27 -5.18 11.84
CA VAL A 252 -2.37 -4.72 10.44
C VAL A 252 -0.99 -4.55 9.82
N CYS A 253 -0.03 -3.96 10.54
CA CYS A 253 1.34 -3.85 10.02
C CYS A 253 1.95 -5.24 9.74
N ALA A 254 1.75 -6.21 10.64
CA ALA A 254 2.24 -7.57 10.47
C ALA A 254 1.61 -8.27 9.27
N GLY A 255 0.29 -8.22 9.14
CA GLY A 255 -0.41 -8.81 8.00
C GLY A 255 0.03 -8.19 6.67
N ALA A 256 0.22 -6.86 6.60
CA ALA A 256 0.63 -6.17 5.37
C ALA A 256 2.04 -6.54 4.93
N VAL A 257 2.97 -6.62 5.88
CA VAL A 257 4.34 -7.03 5.59
C VAL A 257 4.38 -8.51 5.20
N CYS A 258 3.65 -9.37 5.92
CA CYS A 258 3.54 -10.79 5.58
C CYS A 258 3.01 -10.99 4.15
N ALA A 259 1.88 -10.35 3.82
CA ALA A 259 1.27 -10.44 2.50
C ALA A 259 2.19 -9.93 1.39
N GLY A 260 2.86 -8.80 1.61
CA GLY A 260 3.82 -8.25 0.65
C GLY A 260 5.01 -9.19 0.42
N VAL A 261 5.56 -9.79 1.47
CA VAL A 261 6.65 -10.76 1.35
C VAL A 261 6.19 -12.00 0.61
N VAL A 262 5.04 -12.57 0.98
CA VAL A 262 4.46 -13.75 0.32
C VAL A 262 4.22 -13.47 -1.17
N ALA A 263 3.65 -12.31 -1.53
CA ALA A 263 3.42 -11.95 -2.93
C ALA A 263 4.73 -11.81 -3.71
N VAL A 264 5.72 -11.10 -3.17
CA VAL A 264 7.02 -10.92 -3.84
C VAL A 264 7.77 -12.23 -4.00
N LEU A 265 7.78 -13.09 -2.97
CA LEU A 265 8.43 -14.40 -3.04
C LEU A 265 7.68 -15.36 -3.96
N GLY A 266 6.34 -15.37 -3.89
CA GLY A 266 5.46 -16.18 -4.73
C GLY A 266 5.67 -15.91 -6.21
N TYR A 267 5.43 -14.67 -6.64
CA TYR A 267 5.66 -14.29 -8.03
C TYR A 267 7.14 -14.36 -8.41
N GLY A 268 8.07 -14.01 -7.52
CA GLY A 268 9.50 -14.10 -7.78
C GLY A 268 9.96 -15.53 -8.06
N ALA A 269 9.47 -16.50 -7.27
CA ALA A 269 9.76 -17.91 -7.48
C ALA A 269 9.14 -18.43 -8.79
N PHE A 270 7.92 -18.02 -9.12
CA PHE A 270 7.29 -18.34 -10.41
C PHE A 270 8.16 -17.90 -11.61
N LEU A 271 8.71 -16.70 -11.57
CA LEU A 271 9.52 -16.16 -12.66
C LEU A 271 10.96 -16.70 -12.71
N LEU A 272 11.58 -16.92 -11.56
CA LEU A 272 13.00 -17.28 -11.47
C LEU A 272 13.24 -18.78 -11.47
N LEU A 273 12.24 -19.58 -11.10
CA LEU A 273 12.35 -21.04 -10.97
C LEU A 273 11.22 -21.76 -11.75
N PRO A 274 11.03 -21.47 -13.05
CA PRO A 274 9.92 -22.03 -13.82
C PRO A 274 9.94 -23.57 -13.86
N ASP A 275 11.14 -24.16 -13.96
CA ASP A 275 11.32 -25.62 -14.00
C ASP A 275 10.97 -26.32 -12.68
N GLN A 276 11.02 -25.59 -11.56
CA GLN A 276 10.64 -26.11 -10.25
C GLN A 276 9.12 -26.00 -10.00
N MET A 277 8.39 -25.28 -10.85
CA MET A 277 6.92 -25.16 -10.76
C MET A 277 6.20 -25.76 -11.98
N PRO A 278 6.43 -27.05 -12.32
CA PRO A 278 5.92 -27.67 -13.54
C PRO A 278 4.38 -27.81 -13.60
N SER A 279 3.66 -27.49 -12.51
CA SER A 279 2.19 -27.48 -12.47
C SER A 279 1.54 -26.17 -12.89
N LEU A 280 2.26 -25.05 -12.83
CA LEU A 280 1.72 -23.74 -13.22
C LEU A 280 1.84 -23.62 -14.74
N VAL A 281 1.10 -24.46 -15.46
CA VAL A 281 0.79 -24.17 -16.86
C VAL A 281 0.23 -22.75 -16.85
N PRO A 282 0.74 -21.81 -17.68
CA PRO A 282 0.20 -20.47 -17.72
C PRO A 282 -1.31 -20.59 -17.79
N LEU A 283 -2.05 -20.01 -16.85
CA LEU A 283 -3.50 -20.19 -16.75
C LEU A 283 -4.18 -19.96 -18.11
N ASN A 284 -3.57 -19.17 -18.99
CA ASN A 284 -4.10 -18.86 -20.31
C ASN A 284 -3.73 -19.87 -21.42
N ALA A 285 -2.84 -20.81 -21.18
CA ALA A 285 -2.40 -21.86 -22.10
C ALA A 285 -3.18 -23.16 -21.86
N GLY A 286 -4.49 -23.13 -22.15
CA GLY A 286 -5.31 -24.34 -22.08
C GLY A 286 -6.77 -24.11 -22.51
N PRO A 287 -7.47 -25.18 -22.91
CA PRO A 287 -8.93 -25.17 -23.08
C PRO A 287 -9.64 -24.57 -21.86
N PRO A 288 -10.76 -23.83 -22.03
CA PRO A 288 -11.43 -23.10 -20.95
C PRO A 288 -11.89 -24.00 -19.78
N ASP A 289 -12.16 -25.27 -20.03
CA ASP A 289 -12.49 -26.33 -19.09
C ASP A 289 -11.29 -26.78 -18.24
N VAL A 290 -10.12 -26.97 -18.85
CA VAL A 290 -8.85 -27.23 -18.15
C VAL A 290 -8.47 -26.01 -17.29
N ARG A 291 -8.72 -24.81 -17.82
CA ARG A 291 -8.57 -23.53 -17.10
C ARG A 291 -9.40 -23.47 -15.83
N ARG A 292 -10.70 -23.80 -15.92
CA ARG A 292 -11.61 -23.84 -14.76
C ARG A 292 -11.23 -24.93 -13.77
N ALA A 293 -10.67 -26.06 -14.24
CA ALA A 293 -10.22 -27.13 -13.37
C ALA A 293 -8.92 -26.77 -12.63
N LEU A 294 -7.96 -26.12 -13.29
CA LEU A 294 -6.71 -25.62 -12.69
C LEU A 294 -6.95 -24.42 -11.75
N SER A 295 -7.83 -23.48 -12.15
CA SER A 295 -8.29 -22.36 -11.31
C SER A 295 -8.95 -22.82 -10.00
N ARG A 296 -9.59 -24.00 -9.98
CA ARG A 296 -10.19 -24.56 -8.76
C ARG A 296 -9.18 -25.16 -7.78
N LEU A 297 -7.95 -25.44 -8.23
CA LEU A 297 -6.92 -26.13 -7.44
C LEU A 297 -5.86 -25.20 -6.86
N GLU A 298 -5.71 -23.98 -7.38
CA GLU A 298 -4.53 -23.18 -7.07
C GLU A 298 -4.74 -22.20 -5.92
N ALA A 299 -4.20 -22.57 -4.76
CA ALA A 299 -3.87 -21.66 -3.66
C ALA A 299 -2.93 -20.49 -4.06
N GLY A 300 -2.53 -20.39 -5.33
CA GLY A 300 -1.82 -19.26 -5.94
C GLY A 300 -2.74 -18.14 -6.44
N ASP A 301 -4.06 -18.28 -6.27
CA ASP A 301 -5.02 -17.28 -6.73
C ASP A 301 -4.80 -15.92 -6.05
N GLU A 302 -4.71 -14.87 -6.86
CA GLU A 302 -4.47 -13.48 -6.45
C GLU A 302 -5.50 -13.02 -5.40
N TYR A 303 -6.65 -13.69 -5.32
CA TYR A 303 -7.69 -13.46 -4.33
C TYR A 303 -7.25 -13.73 -2.89
N VAL A 304 -6.34 -14.67 -2.61
CA VAL A 304 -5.86 -14.89 -1.22
C VAL A 304 -5.08 -13.66 -0.76
N ALA A 305 -4.21 -13.13 -1.63
CA ALA A 305 -3.57 -11.85 -1.37
C ALA A 305 -4.64 -10.76 -1.23
N ALA A 306 -5.54 -10.58 -2.19
CA ALA A 306 -6.58 -9.54 -2.16
C ALA A 306 -7.45 -9.59 -0.88
N LEU A 307 -7.73 -10.78 -0.37
CA LEU A 307 -8.47 -11.01 0.87
C LEU A 307 -7.69 -10.54 2.10
N ILE A 308 -6.41 -10.94 2.20
CA ILE A 308 -5.51 -10.47 3.27
C ILE A 308 -5.38 -8.95 3.19
N TRP A 309 -5.28 -8.38 1.99
CA TRP A 309 -5.22 -6.95 1.74
C TRP A 309 -6.52 -6.21 2.06
N GLY A 310 -7.68 -6.83 1.83
CA GLY A 310 -8.99 -6.32 2.25
C GLY A 310 -9.10 -6.22 3.77
N CYS A 311 -8.67 -7.25 4.50
CA CYS A 311 -8.61 -7.23 5.96
C CYS A 311 -7.68 -6.11 6.47
N LEU A 312 -6.56 -5.87 5.78
CA LEU A 312 -5.61 -4.81 6.09
C LEU A 312 -6.18 -3.42 5.84
N LEU A 313 -6.88 -3.22 4.72
CA LEU A 313 -7.56 -1.96 4.41
C LEU A 313 -8.58 -1.60 5.48
N VAL A 314 -9.39 -2.57 5.92
CA VAL A 314 -10.38 -2.37 6.98
C VAL A 314 -9.71 -1.94 8.28
N GLY A 315 -8.56 -2.55 8.63
CA GLY A 315 -7.78 -2.15 9.79
C GLY A 315 -7.20 -0.74 9.71
N VAL A 316 -6.67 -0.36 8.54
CA VAL A 316 -6.14 0.99 8.27
C VAL A 316 -7.25 2.03 8.34
N LEU A 317 -8.35 1.83 7.63
CA LEU A 317 -9.51 2.72 7.66
C LEU A 317 -10.05 2.87 9.09
N SER A 318 -10.08 1.79 9.86
CA SER A 318 -10.48 1.82 11.26
C SER A 318 -9.54 2.66 12.14
N SER A 319 -8.24 2.70 11.84
CA SER A 319 -7.24 3.49 12.55
C SER A 319 -7.31 4.99 12.25
N LEU A 320 -7.79 5.35 11.05
CA LEU A 320 -7.94 6.73 10.60
C LEU A 320 -9.18 7.43 11.19
N ILE A 321 -10.11 6.68 11.78
CA ILE A 321 -11.34 7.26 12.37
C ILE A 321 -10.98 8.09 13.62
N PRO A 322 -11.41 9.36 13.71
CA PRO A 322 -11.10 10.26 14.82
C PRO A 322 -11.50 9.70 16.20
N PRO A 323 -10.74 10.03 17.27
CA PRO A 323 -11.00 9.55 18.62
C PRO A 323 -12.40 9.85 19.17
N ALA A 324 -13.02 10.95 18.72
CA ALA A 324 -14.38 11.34 19.10
C ALA A 324 -15.46 10.30 18.73
N LEU A 325 -15.21 9.46 17.71
CA LEU A 325 -16.13 8.41 17.25
C LEU A 325 -15.80 7.01 17.82
N ARG A 326 -14.81 6.90 18.73
CA ARG A 326 -14.22 5.62 19.17
C ARG A 326 -14.85 4.99 20.42
N GLY A 327 -15.78 5.63 21.14
CA GLY A 327 -16.23 5.15 22.45
C GLY A 327 -17.06 3.85 22.43
N ARG A 328 -18.01 3.73 21.48
CA ARG A 328 -18.96 2.61 21.38
C ARG A 328 -18.61 1.55 20.34
N THR A 329 -17.66 1.84 19.46
CA THR A 329 -17.39 1.06 18.23
C THR A 329 -16.23 0.08 18.34
N ARG A 330 -15.47 0.07 19.45
CA ARG A 330 -14.23 -0.73 19.57
C ARG A 330 -14.44 -2.23 19.65
N VAL A 331 -15.42 -2.69 20.45
CA VAL A 331 -15.66 -4.12 20.67
C VAL A 331 -16.39 -4.75 19.48
N LEU A 332 -17.41 -4.07 18.95
CA LEU A 332 -18.14 -4.56 17.77
C LEU A 332 -17.24 -4.66 16.53
N ARG A 333 -16.26 -3.75 16.36
CA ARG A 333 -15.34 -3.78 15.21
C ARG A 333 -14.25 -4.84 15.32
N ALA A 334 -13.67 -5.02 16.52
CA ALA A 334 -12.72 -6.11 16.72
C ALA A 334 -13.39 -7.47 16.54
N ALA A 335 -14.62 -7.63 17.05
CA ALA A 335 -15.41 -8.85 16.88
C ALA A 335 -15.81 -9.09 15.41
N THR A 336 -16.25 -8.07 14.67
CA THR A 336 -16.63 -8.24 13.25
C THR A 336 -15.45 -8.52 12.34
N ILE A 337 -14.29 -7.88 12.55
CA ILE A 337 -13.06 -8.16 11.78
C ILE A 337 -12.57 -9.58 12.07
N THR A 338 -12.57 -9.99 13.35
CA THR A 338 -12.13 -11.33 13.75
C THR A 338 -13.12 -12.41 13.28
N SER A 339 -14.43 -12.17 13.36
CA SER A 339 -15.46 -13.08 12.83
C SER A 339 -15.46 -13.17 11.31
N ALA A 340 -15.19 -12.08 10.59
CA ALA A 340 -15.03 -12.13 9.13
C ALA A 340 -13.81 -12.97 8.73
N CYS A 341 -12.68 -12.80 9.44
CA CYS A 341 -11.49 -13.64 9.25
C CYS A 341 -11.77 -15.11 9.59
N LEU A 342 -12.45 -15.40 10.70
CA LEU A 342 -12.82 -16.76 11.09
C LEU A 342 -13.83 -17.41 10.12
N ALA A 343 -14.80 -16.64 9.60
CA ALA A 343 -15.77 -17.13 8.62
C ALA A 343 -15.13 -17.47 7.27
N LEU A 344 -14.13 -16.69 6.85
CA LEU A 344 -13.30 -17.00 5.67
C LEU A 344 -12.48 -18.26 5.85
N LEU A 345 -11.93 -18.47 7.05
CA LEU A 345 -11.10 -19.64 7.37
C LEU A 345 -11.92 -20.93 7.53
N ALA A 346 -13.21 -20.81 7.86
CA ALA A 346 -14.12 -21.95 8.04
C ALA A 346 -14.89 -22.32 6.75
N ALA A 347 -14.81 -21.52 5.69
CA ALA A 347 -15.54 -21.78 4.45
C ALA A 347 -14.90 -22.95 3.69
N PRO A 348 -15.66 -24.01 3.34
CA PRO A 348 -15.19 -25.06 2.44
C PRO A 348 -14.78 -24.43 1.10
N THR A 349 -13.73 -24.95 0.47
CA THR A 349 -13.12 -24.44 -0.76
C THR A 349 -14.08 -24.26 -1.96
N GLY A 350 -15.31 -24.77 -1.89
CA GLY A 350 -16.38 -24.58 -2.88
C GLY A 350 -17.33 -23.40 -2.65
N HIS A 351 -17.17 -22.61 -1.58
CA HIS A 351 -18.09 -21.52 -1.20
C HIS A 351 -17.41 -20.17 -1.00
N LEU A 352 -16.37 -19.89 -1.80
CA LEU A 352 -15.64 -18.62 -1.76
C LEU A 352 -16.55 -17.41 -1.96
N ASP A 353 -17.57 -17.51 -2.82
CA ASP A 353 -18.58 -16.46 -3.02
C ASP A 353 -19.39 -16.18 -1.74
N ALA A 354 -19.72 -17.21 -0.96
CA ALA A 354 -20.46 -17.04 0.30
C ALA A 354 -19.57 -16.46 1.40
N ALA A 355 -18.28 -16.82 1.41
CA ALA A 355 -17.31 -16.29 2.36
C ALA A 355 -16.99 -14.81 2.06
N VAL A 356 -16.80 -14.47 0.78
CA VAL A 356 -16.66 -13.08 0.31
C VAL A 356 -17.94 -12.29 0.58
N ALA A 357 -19.12 -12.84 0.32
CA ALA A 357 -20.40 -12.21 0.66
C ALA A 357 -20.57 -12.01 2.17
N ALA A 358 -20.13 -12.95 3.01
CA ALA A 358 -20.15 -12.81 4.47
C ALA A 358 -19.20 -11.72 4.97
N VAL A 359 -18.02 -11.58 4.36
CA VAL A 359 -17.07 -10.51 4.65
C VAL A 359 -17.62 -9.16 4.22
N LEU A 360 -18.12 -9.06 3.00
CA LEU A 360 -18.78 -7.85 2.46
C LEU A 360 -19.98 -7.47 3.32
N ALA A 361 -20.80 -8.44 3.74
CA ALA A 361 -21.91 -8.21 4.67
C ALA A 361 -21.41 -7.71 6.03
N ALA A 362 -20.40 -8.36 6.63
CA ALA A 362 -19.84 -7.92 7.92
C ALA A 362 -19.22 -6.51 7.83
N THR A 363 -18.54 -6.18 6.73
CA THR A 363 -18.02 -4.82 6.48
C THR A 363 -19.15 -3.81 6.28
N THR A 364 -20.20 -4.18 5.54
CA THR A 364 -21.36 -3.32 5.26
C THR A 364 -22.17 -3.07 6.54
N THR A 365 -22.41 -4.09 7.35
CA THR A 365 -23.03 -3.97 8.68
C THR A 365 -22.18 -3.11 9.61
N GLY A 366 -20.86 -3.28 9.57
CA GLY A 366 -19.91 -2.41 10.28
C GLY A 366 -19.98 -0.94 9.85
N MET A 367 -20.19 -0.67 8.55
CA MET A 367 -20.37 0.68 7.98
C MET A 367 -21.74 1.28 8.34
N LEU A 368 -22.83 0.50 8.26
CA LEU A 368 -24.18 0.98 8.57
C LEU A 368 -24.36 1.29 10.06
N THR A 369 -23.80 0.46 10.95
CA THR A 369 -23.77 0.75 12.39
C THR A 369 -22.97 2.01 12.72
N LEU A 370 -21.95 2.30 11.92
CA LEU A 370 -21.15 3.52 11.96
C LEU A 370 -21.97 4.77 11.59
N VAL A 371 -22.73 4.70 10.49
CA VAL A 371 -23.61 5.80 10.02
C VAL A 371 -24.74 6.06 11.01
N GLY A 372 -25.35 5.00 11.56
CA GLY A 372 -26.39 5.11 12.58
C GLY A 372 -25.89 5.80 13.85
N ALA A 373 -24.69 5.43 14.32
CA ALA A 373 -24.08 6.05 15.49
C ALA A 373 -23.75 7.53 15.27
N GLU A 374 -23.35 7.95 14.05
CA GLU A 374 -23.15 9.36 13.73
C GLU A 374 -24.46 10.15 13.73
N HIS A 375 -25.54 9.55 13.20
CA HIS A 375 -26.85 10.18 13.16
C HIS A 375 -27.44 10.41 14.57
N ASP A 376 -27.22 9.48 15.50
CA ASP A 376 -27.62 9.61 16.90
C ASP A 376 -26.79 10.64 17.68
N LEU A 377 -25.50 10.74 17.37
CA LEU A 377 -24.62 11.78 17.95
C LEU A 377 -25.02 13.19 17.47
N ARG A 378 -25.39 13.35 16.20
CA ARG A 378 -25.91 14.64 15.70
C ARG A 378 -27.23 15.02 16.36
N ARG A 379 -28.15 14.06 16.56
CA ARG A 379 -29.42 14.30 17.26
C ARG A 379 -29.21 14.68 18.73
N SER A 380 -28.35 13.96 19.43
CA SER A 380 -28.07 14.24 20.86
C SER A 380 -27.36 15.57 21.07
N GLY A 381 -26.40 15.95 20.21
CA GLY A 381 -25.74 17.27 20.26
C GLY A 381 -26.70 18.45 20.01
N THR A 382 -27.67 18.30 19.10
CA THR A 382 -28.69 19.33 18.89
C THR A 382 -29.66 19.47 20.07
N ALA A 383 -29.90 18.40 20.83
CA ALA A 383 -30.75 18.44 22.01
C ALA A 383 -30.05 19.16 23.19
N THR A 384 -28.74 18.97 23.36
CA THR A 384 -27.99 19.63 24.45
C THR A 384 -27.79 21.12 24.18
N ALA A 385 -27.54 21.53 22.93
CA ALA A 385 -27.40 22.94 22.56
C ALA A 385 -28.70 23.75 22.76
N ARG A 386 -29.87 23.11 22.64
CA ARG A 386 -31.18 23.75 22.83
C ARG A 386 -31.55 23.97 24.30
N ILE A 387 -30.94 23.23 25.23
CA ILE A 387 -31.17 23.39 26.68
C ILE A 387 -30.30 24.53 27.27
N THR A 388 -29.15 24.83 26.65
CA THR A 388 -28.26 25.91 27.09
C THR A 388 -28.65 27.30 26.59
N SER A 389 -29.56 27.42 25.62
CA SER A 389 -30.00 28.73 25.09
C SER A 389 -31.28 29.27 25.73
N SER A 390 -31.80 28.62 26.77
CA SER A 390 -33.05 29.02 27.46
C SER A 390 -32.82 29.44 28.92
N ARG A 391 -31.63 29.93 29.26
CA ARG A 391 -31.31 30.51 30.58
C ARG A 391 -30.76 31.91 30.43
#